data_AF-A0A2G9SRE2-F1
#
_entry.id   AF-A0A2G9SRE2-F1
#
_cell.length_a   1.000
_cell.length_b   1.000
_cell.length_c   1.000
_cell.angle_alpha   90.00
_cell.angle_beta   90.00
_cell.angle_gamma   90.00
#
_symmetry.space_group_name_H-M   'P 1'
#
loop_
_entity.id
_entity.type
_entity.pdbx_description
1 polymer ?
#
loop_
_entity_poly.entity_id
_entity_poly.type
_entity_poly.pdbx_seq_one_letter_code
_entity_poly.pdbx_strand_id
1 'polypeptide(L)'
;MKATLAFTLVCLFCGFEHTTATVPRVVTISLYGQRFSAVLPNAVAALSIQTAGDDAALERHIQALQLSLAPLAKQLKETCTTLRWNDWLCAKLALMFAKSAWHADAERTVGACALLRAMGYNATLTLAQNRLYLATQISRPIYFGAIFRLAQRGEQIFALLDIEKNTVLRTMPKGEMQLLSSPADAQNLRALSLEEPLLPIFPNKPISKTLAWKFQEKEFAISVTYNQNLIEYLAGYPQMEVGWYFNQPLTSAFKAQVIEPLQKLIRQQNLIGTAAVDFLLQFCLARPYLEDGKQARGEHCSFVEESLFDAYTDCEDRSYLLAALVRSVLGYEVIGLQFPNHVVVAVRLPEKIETGKKIIFEGKTYTVCDPSYLGGTVGDIIEPFIAASPQSIIKIDEIKFVD
;
A
#
# COMPACT_ATOMS: atom_id res chain seq x y z
N MET A 1 78.15 -13.30 54.68
CA MET A 1 77.98 -12.31 53.60
C MET A 1 76.89 -12.82 52.66
N LYS A 2 75.71 -12.19 52.68
CA LYS A 2 74.57 -12.57 51.83
C LYS A 2 74.73 -11.90 50.47
N ALA A 3 74.77 -12.70 49.41
CA ALA A 3 74.76 -12.24 48.03
C ALA A 3 73.31 -12.14 47.54
N THR A 4 72.96 -10.97 47.00
CA THR A 4 71.66 -10.64 46.44
C THR A 4 71.64 -11.09 44.97
N LEU A 5 70.80 -12.07 44.62
CA LEU A 5 70.50 -12.43 43.23
C LEU A 5 69.15 -11.80 42.86
N ALA A 6 69.15 -10.91 41.87
CA ALA A 6 67.95 -10.33 41.31
C ALA A 6 67.31 -11.31 40.32
N PHE A 7 66.07 -11.73 40.58
CA PHE A 7 65.25 -12.47 39.62
C PHE A 7 64.43 -11.48 38.79
N THR A 8 64.72 -11.39 37.49
CA THR A 8 63.87 -10.71 36.52
C THR A 8 62.72 -11.64 36.13
N LEU A 9 61.51 -11.34 36.59
CA LEU A 9 60.31 -12.05 36.21
C LEU A 9 59.87 -11.57 34.81
N VAL A 10 60.14 -12.38 33.79
CA VAL A 10 59.53 -12.21 32.45
C VAL A 10 58.12 -12.77 32.54
N CYS A 11 57.12 -11.90 32.68
CA CYS A 11 55.72 -12.29 32.49
C CYS A 11 55.45 -12.43 30.98
N LEU A 12 55.37 -13.69 30.52
CA LEU A 12 54.65 -14.02 29.29
C LEU A 12 53.16 -13.66 29.50
N PHE A 13 52.69 -12.60 28.85
CA PHE A 13 51.26 -12.38 28.66
C PHE A 13 50.78 -13.31 27.54
N CYS A 14 50.16 -14.42 27.93
CA CYS A 14 49.41 -15.29 27.06
C CYS A 14 47.93 -15.19 27.46
N GLY A 15 47.07 -14.88 26.49
CA GLY A 15 45.64 -15.23 26.51
C GLY A 15 44.75 -14.44 27.47
N PHE A 16 43.96 -13.52 26.91
CA PHE A 16 42.50 -13.58 26.83
C PHE A 16 42.03 -12.20 26.37
N GLU A 17 41.76 -12.06 25.07
CA GLU A 17 40.89 -10.98 24.62
C GLU A 17 39.55 -11.17 25.33
N HIS A 18 39.21 -10.25 26.22
CA HIS A 18 37.86 -10.12 26.70
C HIS A 18 36.98 -9.74 25.50
N THR A 19 36.40 -10.74 24.83
CA THR A 19 35.14 -10.55 24.12
C THR A 19 34.14 -10.10 25.16
N THR A 20 33.93 -8.79 25.27
CA THR A 20 32.81 -8.24 26.01
C THR A 20 31.57 -8.87 25.39
N ALA A 21 30.92 -9.76 26.15
CA ALA A 21 29.63 -10.31 25.79
C ALA A 21 28.69 -9.12 25.65
N THR A 22 28.50 -8.68 24.41
CA THR A 22 27.64 -7.57 24.07
C THR A 22 26.23 -7.96 24.49
N VAL A 23 25.53 -7.07 25.19
CA VAL A 23 24.15 -7.35 25.63
C VAL A 23 23.29 -7.44 24.37
N PRO A 24 22.50 -8.52 24.18
CA PRO A 24 21.62 -8.63 23.03
C PRO A 24 20.74 -7.39 22.90
N ARG A 25 20.81 -6.70 21.76
CA ARG A 25 20.07 -5.44 21.56
C ARG A 25 18.61 -5.77 21.27
N VAL A 26 17.72 -5.37 22.17
CA VAL A 26 16.28 -5.44 21.92
C VAL A 26 15.89 -4.27 21.01
N VAL A 27 15.35 -4.60 19.84
CA VAL A 27 14.77 -3.63 18.91
C VAL A 27 13.26 -3.66 19.12
N THR A 28 12.68 -2.50 19.42
CA THR A 28 11.22 -2.35 19.55
C THR A 28 10.72 -1.40 18.49
N ILE A 29 9.69 -1.82 17.76
CA ILE A 29 9.05 -1.05 16.71
C ILE A 29 7.53 -1.02 16.91
N SER A 30 6.90 0.01 16.36
CA SER A 30 5.45 0.13 16.30
C SER A 30 5.01 0.34 14.86
N LEU A 31 3.99 -0.38 14.41
CA LEU A 31 3.41 -0.25 13.08
C LEU A 31 1.90 -0.48 13.16
N TYR A 32 1.11 0.53 12.76
CA TYR A 32 -0.36 0.48 12.78
C TYR A 32 -0.96 0.04 14.12
N GLY A 33 -0.45 0.64 15.20
CA GLY A 33 -0.86 0.34 16.58
C GLY A 33 -0.29 -0.96 17.16
N GLN A 34 0.25 -1.87 16.34
CA GLN A 34 0.95 -3.07 16.83
C GLN A 34 2.35 -2.71 17.33
N ARG A 35 2.78 -3.35 18.42
CA ARG A 35 4.14 -3.22 18.97
C ARG A 35 4.86 -4.55 18.83
N PHE A 36 6.06 -4.52 18.28
CA PHE A 36 6.90 -5.69 18.08
C PHE A 36 8.23 -5.49 18.78
N SER A 37 8.69 -6.51 19.50
CA SER A 37 10.00 -6.52 20.11
C SER A 37 10.73 -7.78 19.68
N ALA A 38 11.95 -7.63 19.21
CA ALA A 38 12.80 -8.76 18.90
C ALA A 38 14.25 -8.49 19.27
N VAL A 39 14.97 -9.56 19.56
CA VAL A 39 16.38 -9.52 19.92
C VAL A 39 17.22 -9.56 18.66
N LEU A 40 18.05 -8.54 18.45
CA LEU A 40 19.02 -8.52 17.37
C LEU A 40 20.32 -9.19 17.84
N PRO A 41 20.81 -10.23 17.14
CA PRO A 41 22.11 -10.82 17.47
C PRO A 41 23.23 -9.78 17.42
N ASN A 42 24.18 -9.83 18.36
CA ASN A 42 25.21 -8.78 18.47
C ASN A 42 26.08 -8.62 17.21
N ALA A 43 26.42 -9.74 16.57
CA ALA A 43 27.17 -9.74 15.31
C ALA A 43 26.42 -9.01 14.17
N VAL A 44 25.10 -9.02 14.23
CA VAL A 44 24.21 -8.32 13.29
C VAL A 44 23.99 -6.86 13.71
N ALA A 45 23.98 -6.58 15.01
CA ALA A 45 23.84 -5.23 15.55
C ALA A 45 25.07 -4.34 15.26
N ALA A 46 26.26 -4.94 15.20
CA ALA A 46 27.53 -4.26 14.90
C ALA A 46 27.86 -4.20 13.39
N LEU A 47 26.83 -4.31 12.53
CA LEU A 47 26.98 -4.25 11.08
C LEU A 47 27.73 -2.97 10.66
N SER A 48 28.72 -3.13 9.77
CA SER A 48 29.45 -2.02 9.15
C SER A 48 29.61 -2.30 7.66
N ILE A 49 29.18 -1.36 6.82
CA ILE A 49 29.18 -1.51 5.36
C ILE A 49 30.03 -0.44 4.70
N GLN A 50 30.98 -0.88 3.87
CA GLN A 50 31.69 -0.01 2.93
C GLN A 50 31.00 -0.10 1.57
N THR A 51 30.56 1.04 1.03
CA THR A 51 29.83 1.10 -0.25
C THR A 51 30.73 0.94 -1.47
N ALA A 52 32.04 1.16 -1.30
CA ALA A 52 33.06 0.87 -2.30
C ALA A 52 33.64 -0.53 -2.02
N GLY A 53 33.43 -1.48 -2.93
CA GLY A 53 33.89 -2.85 -2.73
C GLY A 53 33.54 -3.80 -3.87
N ASP A 54 33.95 -5.05 -3.71
CA ASP A 54 33.64 -6.18 -4.59
C ASP A 54 32.17 -6.63 -4.39
N ASP A 55 31.37 -6.58 -5.46
CA ASP A 55 29.96 -7.01 -5.48
C ASP A 55 29.79 -8.43 -4.90
N ALA A 56 30.74 -9.34 -5.17
CA ALA A 56 30.71 -10.70 -4.65
C ALA A 56 30.99 -10.78 -3.14
N ALA A 57 31.74 -9.83 -2.58
CA ALA A 57 31.94 -9.71 -1.14
C ALA A 57 30.67 -9.20 -0.45
N LEU A 58 30.00 -8.20 -1.03
CA LEU A 58 28.73 -7.68 -0.53
C LEU A 58 27.64 -8.76 -0.54
N GLU A 59 27.52 -9.53 -1.62
CA GLU A 59 26.54 -10.63 -1.72
C GLU A 59 26.81 -11.73 -0.67
N ARG A 60 28.07 -12.16 -0.48
CA ARG A 60 28.42 -13.10 0.60
C ARG A 60 28.06 -12.55 1.98
N HIS A 61 28.23 -11.25 2.19
CA HIS A 61 27.86 -10.60 3.44
C HIS A 61 26.34 -10.61 3.66
N ILE A 62 25.54 -10.30 2.63
CA ILE A 62 24.07 -10.37 2.68
C ILE A 62 23.61 -11.79 3.00
N GLN A 63 24.21 -12.82 2.37
CA GLN A 63 23.88 -14.22 2.64
C GLN A 63 24.18 -14.63 4.08
N ALA A 64 25.32 -14.21 4.64
CA ALA A 64 25.67 -14.48 6.04
C ALA A 64 24.70 -13.77 7.02
N LEU A 65 24.32 -12.52 6.72
CA LEU A 65 23.32 -11.79 7.49
C LEU A 65 21.96 -12.45 7.40
N GLN A 66 21.55 -12.89 6.21
CA GLN A 66 20.28 -13.58 5.99
C GLN A 66 20.17 -14.83 6.87
N LEU A 67 21.23 -15.66 6.93
CA LEU A 67 21.28 -16.83 7.79
C LEU A 67 21.18 -16.44 9.27
N SER A 68 21.87 -15.38 9.67
CA SER A 68 21.86 -14.86 11.05
C SER A 68 20.50 -14.27 11.45
N LEU A 69 19.77 -13.71 10.49
CA LEU A 69 18.44 -13.12 10.66
C LEU A 69 17.31 -14.14 10.53
N ALA A 70 17.58 -15.39 10.13
CA ALA A 70 16.55 -16.40 9.89
C ALA A 70 15.60 -16.65 11.11
N PRO A 71 16.08 -16.70 12.37
CA PRO A 71 15.19 -16.83 13.53
C PRO A 71 14.24 -15.63 13.69
N LEU A 72 14.77 -14.41 13.50
CA LEU A 72 13.97 -13.18 13.53
C LEU A 72 12.95 -13.17 12.39
N ALA A 73 13.37 -13.49 11.17
CA ALA A 73 12.49 -13.54 10.01
C ALA A 73 11.36 -14.54 10.21
N LYS A 74 11.63 -15.70 10.81
CA LYS A 74 10.61 -16.68 11.19
C LYS A 74 9.59 -16.07 12.16
N GLN A 75 10.05 -15.41 13.23
CA GLN A 75 9.17 -14.74 14.21
C GLN A 75 8.30 -13.65 13.56
N LEU A 76 8.88 -12.80 12.71
CA LEU A 76 8.14 -11.74 12.01
C LEU A 76 7.10 -12.33 11.04
N LYS A 77 7.43 -13.42 10.33
CA LYS A 77 6.49 -14.11 9.45
C LYS A 77 5.33 -14.75 10.20
N GLU A 78 5.60 -15.45 11.30
CA GLU A 78 4.56 -16.04 12.15
C GLU A 78 3.60 -14.97 12.67
N THR A 79 4.16 -13.81 13.01
CA THR A 79 3.39 -12.64 13.43
C THR A 79 2.53 -12.09 12.29
N CYS A 80 3.10 -11.90 11.10
CA CYS A 80 2.35 -11.53 9.90
C CYS A 80 1.18 -12.47 9.63
N THR A 81 1.42 -13.79 9.66
CA THR A 81 0.38 -14.81 9.44
C THR A 81 -0.72 -14.70 10.49
N THR A 82 -0.36 -14.57 11.77
CA THR A 82 -1.32 -14.44 12.87
C THR A 82 -2.21 -13.20 12.72
N LEU A 83 -1.63 -12.11 12.23
CA LEU A 83 -2.33 -10.85 11.99
C LEU A 83 -3.00 -10.77 10.61
N ARG A 84 -2.91 -11.82 9.79
CA ARG A 84 -3.40 -11.82 8.39
C ARG A 84 -2.82 -10.66 7.57
N TRP A 85 -1.58 -10.26 7.85
CA TRP A 85 -0.89 -9.21 7.12
C TRP A 85 -0.44 -9.73 5.76
N ASN A 86 -0.75 -8.98 4.70
CA ASN A 86 -0.26 -9.27 3.37
C ASN A 86 1.24 -8.95 3.24
N ASP A 87 1.79 -9.29 2.08
CA ASP A 87 3.22 -9.13 1.82
C ASP A 87 3.69 -7.68 1.95
N TRP A 88 2.87 -6.70 1.54
CA TRP A 88 3.21 -5.29 1.68
C TRP A 88 3.38 -4.90 3.15
N LEU A 89 2.46 -5.29 4.02
CA LEU A 89 2.59 -5.06 5.46
C LEU A 89 3.80 -5.76 6.06
N CYS A 90 4.09 -6.99 5.64
CA CYS A 90 5.28 -7.70 6.09
C CYS A 90 6.57 -7.04 5.62
N ALA A 91 6.60 -6.49 4.41
CA ALA A 91 7.73 -5.69 3.94
C ALA A 91 7.88 -4.43 4.79
N LYS A 92 6.79 -3.70 5.06
CA LYS A 92 6.82 -2.51 5.93
C LYS A 92 7.31 -2.82 7.34
N LEU A 93 6.98 -3.99 7.88
CA LEU A 93 7.50 -4.47 9.15
C LEU A 93 9.03 -4.65 9.11
N ALA A 94 9.54 -5.25 8.04
CA ALA A 94 10.99 -5.43 7.84
C ALA A 94 11.72 -4.09 7.66
N LEU A 95 11.17 -3.16 6.88
CA LEU A 95 11.74 -1.81 6.70
C LEU A 95 11.78 -1.05 8.03
N MET A 96 10.68 -1.07 8.78
CA MET A 96 10.60 -0.42 10.09
C MET A 96 11.60 -1.04 11.08
N PHE A 97 11.73 -2.37 11.07
CA PHE A 97 12.74 -3.05 11.88
C PHE A 97 14.15 -2.60 11.53
N ALA A 98 14.48 -2.57 10.23
CA ALA A 98 15.79 -2.15 9.76
C ALA A 98 16.11 -0.69 10.16
N LYS A 99 15.14 0.21 9.99
CA LYS A 99 15.23 1.61 10.41
C LYS A 99 15.56 1.75 11.90
N SER A 100 15.00 0.89 12.76
CA SER A 100 15.25 0.93 14.21
C SER A 100 16.49 0.16 14.67
N ALA A 101 16.92 -0.83 13.89
CA ALA A 101 18.07 -1.68 14.20
C ALA A 101 19.41 -0.98 13.90
N TRP A 102 19.51 -0.25 12.78
CA TRP A 102 20.75 0.35 12.30
C TRP A 102 20.63 1.87 12.12
N HIS A 103 21.72 2.61 12.36
CA HIS A 103 21.72 4.07 12.29
C HIS A 103 22.18 4.61 10.93
N ALA A 104 23.23 4.01 10.37
CA ALA A 104 23.80 4.46 9.10
C ALA A 104 23.04 3.87 7.90
N ASP A 105 23.00 4.63 6.81
CA ASP A 105 22.12 4.40 5.66
C ASP A 105 22.43 3.09 4.92
N ALA A 106 23.72 2.79 4.75
CA ALA A 106 24.18 1.57 4.09
C ALA A 106 23.82 0.32 4.91
N GLU A 107 24.04 0.35 6.22
CA GLU A 107 23.71 -0.71 7.17
C GLU A 107 22.21 -0.98 7.21
N ARG A 108 21.38 0.07 7.25
CA ARG A 108 19.91 -0.06 7.16
C ARG A 108 19.50 -0.74 5.85
N THR A 109 20.12 -0.34 4.74
CA THR A 109 19.78 -0.85 3.40
C THR A 109 20.17 -2.31 3.22
N VAL A 110 21.40 -2.67 3.61
CA VAL A 110 21.89 -4.06 3.57
C VAL A 110 21.13 -4.94 4.55
N GLY A 111 20.89 -4.47 5.77
CA GLY A 111 20.13 -5.18 6.79
C GLY A 111 18.68 -5.43 6.39
N ALA A 112 18.02 -4.45 5.77
CA ALA A 112 16.67 -4.61 5.22
C ALA A 112 16.64 -5.64 4.08
N CYS A 113 17.62 -5.58 3.15
CA CYS A 113 17.74 -6.57 2.07
C CYS A 113 17.89 -7.99 2.62
N ALA A 114 18.80 -8.20 3.58
CA ALA A 114 19.02 -9.49 4.20
C ALA A 114 17.79 -10.00 4.97
N LEU A 115 17.07 -9.12 5.68
CA LEU A 115 15.85 -9.47 6.41
C LEU A 115 14.72 -9.86 5.45
N LEU A 116 14.49 -9.11 4.38
CA LEU A 116 13.49 -9.43 3.36
C LEU A 116 13.78 -10.76 2.68
N ARG A 117 15.06 -11.04 2.34
CA ARG A 117 15.49 -12.35 1.83
C ARG A 117 15.26 -13.47 2.84
N ALA A 118 15.58 -13.23 4.12
CA ALA A 118 15.33 -14.19 5.20
C ALA A 118 13.82 -14.46 5.37
N MET A 119 12.97 -13.47 5.08
CA MET A 119 11.52 -13.63 5.05
C MET A 119 11.01 -14.36 3.79
N GLY A 120 11.86 -14.55 2.78
CA GLY A 120 11.57 -15.26 1.53
C GLY A 120 11.23 -14.35 0.35
N TYR A 121 11.42 -13.04 0.49
CA TYR A 121 11.18 -12.07 -0.59
C TYR A 121 12.42 -11.85 -1.44
N ASN A 122 12.22 -11.71 -2.75
CA ASN A 122 13.29 -11.39 -3.68
C ASN A 122 13.66 -9.90 -3.58
N ALA A 123 14.58 -9.59 -2.68
CA ALA A 123 15.17 -8.27 -2.50
C ALA A 123 16.62 -8.25 -2.98
N THR A 124 17.05 -7.12 -3.53
CA THR A 124 18.39 -6.86 -4.07
C THR A 124 18.80 -5.42 -3.82
N LEU A 125 20.06 -5.11 -4.09
CA LEU A 125 20.63 -3.77 -3.95
C LEU A 125 20.99 -3.19 -5.31
N THR A 126 20.72 -1.90 -5.45
CA THR A 126 21.18 -1.08 -6.57
C THR A 126 22.08 0.04 -6.04
N LEU A 127 23.08 0.43 -6.83
CA LEU A 127 24.00 1.53 -6.55
C LEU A 127 23.74 2.65 -7.53
N ALA A 128 23.55 3.86 -7.02
CA ALA A 128 23.57 5.07 -7.82
C ALA A 128 24.27 6.16 -7.02
N GLN A 129 25.21 6.87 -7.67
CA GLN A 129 25.95 7.99 -7.06
C GLN A 129 26.56 7.66 -5.68
N ASN A 130 27.18 6.47 -5.56
CA ASN A 130 27.80 5.97 -4.32
C ASN A 130 26.81 5.77 -3.14
N ARG A 131 25.51 5.62 -3.43
CA ARG A 131 24.46 5.30 -2.44
C ARG A 131 23.76 3.99 -2.81
N LEU A 132 23.55 3.15 -1.79
CA LEU A 132 22.79 1.91 -1.92
C LEU A 132 21.28 2.20 -1.86
N TYR A 133 20.52 1.49 -2.68
CA TYR A 133 19.07 1.51 -2.71
C TYR A 133 18.53 0.09 -2.65
N LEU A 134 17.54 -0.12 -1.79
CA LEU A 134 16.84 -1.39 -1.65
C LEU A 134 15.83 -1.54 -2.78
N ALA A 135 16.00 -2.57 -3.61
CA ALA A 135 15.07 -2.96 -4.66
C ALA A 135 14.39 -4.27 -4.27
N THR A 136 13.05 -4.32 -4.29
CA THR A 136 12.31 -5.55 -3.98
C THR A 136 11.37 -5.90 -5.12
N GLN A 137 11.38 -7.17 -5.54
CA GLN A 137 10.52 -7.66 -6.59
C GLN A 137 9.05 -7.59 -6.15
N ILE A 138 8.20 -7.05 -7.01
CA ILE A 138 6.74 -6.96 -6.82
C ILE A 138 6.02 -7.76 -7.90
N SER A 139 4.84 -8.30 -7.57
CA SER A 139 4.08 -9.18 -8.49
C SER A 139 3.43 -8.43 -9.65
N ARG A 140 3.26 -7.11 -9.54
CA ARG A 140 2.58 -6.28 -10.54
C ARG A 140 3.12 -4.85 -10.55
N PRO A 141 2.96 -4.10 -11.65
CA PRO A 141 3.35 -2.69 -11.69
C PRO A 141 2.51 -1.84 -10.73
N ILE A 142 3.11 -0.74 -10.28
CA ILE A 142 2.51 0.29 -9.43
C ILE A 142 2.69 1.65 -10.08
N TYR A 143 1.86 2.61 -9.70
CA TYR A 143 1.91 3.98 -10.19
C TYR A 143 2.61 4.91 -9.19
N PHE A 144 3.18 5.99 -9.70
CA PHE A 144 3.86 7.04 -8.91
C PHE A 144 4.98 6.55 -7.97
N GLY A 145 5.53 5.37 -8.28
CA GLY A 145 6.66 4.75 -7.58
C GLY A 145 7.83 4.51 -8.52
N ALA A 146 9.04 4.54 -7.96
CA ALA A 146 10.29 4.24 -8.63
C ALA A 146 10.40 2.73 -8.84
N ILE A 147 10.09 2.29 -10.06
CA ILE A 147 10.17 0.89 -10.48
C ILE A 147 11.09 0.72 -11.69
N PHE A 148 11.71 -0.45 -11.81
CA PHE A 148 12.45 -0.85 -13.00
C PHE A 148 12.16 -2.32 -13.35
N ARG A 149 12.42 -2.69 -14.61
CA ARG A 149 12.24 -4.05 -15.12
C ARG A 149 13.60 -4.67 -15.43
N LEU A 150 13.78 -5.94 -15.06
CA LEU A 150 14.93 -6.74 -15.47
C LEU A 150 14.52 -7.70 -16.59
N ALA A 151 14.99 -7.43 -17.82
CA ALA A 151 14.62 -8.18 -19.02
C ALA A 151 15.11 -9.64 -19.01
N GLN A 152 16.20 -9.95 -18.30
CA GLN A 152 16.85 -11.27 -18.37
C GLN A 152 16.09 -12.41 -17.67
N ARG A 153 14.91 -12.17 -17.06
CA ARG A 153 14.15 -13.17 -16.28
C ARG A 153 12.63 -13.03 -16.34
N GLY A 154 12.07 -12.83 -17.53
CA GLY A 154 10.61 -12.76 -17.70
C GLY A 154 10.00 -11.45 -17.17
N GLU A 155 10.69 -10.33 -17.38
CA GLU A 155 10.24 -8.99 -17.00
C GLU A 155 9.93 -8.80 -15.51
N GLN A 156 10.79 -9.31 -14.62
CA GLN A 156 10.66 -9.07 -13.19
C GLN A 156 10.63 -7.57 -12.89
N ILE A 157 9.62 -7.13 -12.13
CA ILE A 157 9.41 -5.74 -11.75
C ILE A 157 9.96 -5.56 -10.34
N PHE A 158 10.84 -4.58 -10.16
CA PHE A 158 11.40 -4.22 -8.86
C PHE A 158 10.96 -2.81 -8.48
N ALA A 159 10.47 -2.64 -7.26
CA ALA A 159 10.25 -1.34 -6.65
C ALA A 159 11.42 -0.95 -5.76
N LEU A 160 11.84 0.30 -5.82
CA LEU A 160 12.79 0.86 -4.87
C LEU A 160 12.06 1.30 -3.60
N LEU A 161 12.48 0.76 -2.46
CA LEU A 161 11.84 1.01 -1.17
C LEU A 161 12.62 2.05 -0.37
N ASP A 162 11.89 3.02 0.20
CA ASP A 162 12.40 4.03 1.13
C ASP A 162 12.24 3.51 2.56
N ILE A 163 13.35 3.12 3.17
CA ILE A 163 13.40 2.60 4.54
C ILE A 163 13.02 3.69 5.56
N GLU A 164 13.41 4.95 5.31
CA GLU A 164 13.15 6.04 6.23
C GLU A 164 11.67 6.40 6.27
N LYS A 165 11.04 6.46 5.10
CA LYS A 165 9.62 6.80 4.97
C LYS A 165 8.71 5.57 5.04
N ASN A 166 9.26 4.37 5.06
CA ASN A 166 8.53 3.11 5.09
C ASN A 166 7.49 3.00 3.95
N THR A 167 7.94 3.30 2.73
CA THR A 167 7.09 3.36 1.52
C THR A 167 7.93 3.09 0.26
N VAL A 168 7.33 3.16 -0.92
CA VAL A 168 8.04 3.14 -2.19
C VAL A 168 8.65 4.52 -2.46
N LEU A 169 9.89 4.57 -2.98
CA LEU A 169 10.47 5.83 -3.45
C LEU A 169 9.60 6.42 -4.58
N ARG A 170 9.31 7.72 -4.53
CA ARG A 170 8.45 8.37 -5.55
C ARG A 170 9.15 8.64 -6.88
N THR A 171 10.47 8.75 -6.87
CA THR A 171 11.26 9.10 -8.06
C THR A 171 12.50 8.23 -8.14
N MET A 172 12.92 7.93 -9.37
CA MET A 172 14.16 7.20 -9.60
C MET A 172 15.36 8.01 -9.10
N PRO A 173 16.37 7.35 -8.50
CA PRO A 173 17.65 7.97 -8.20
C PRO A 173 18.26 8.64 -9.44
N LYS A 174 19.02 9.73 -9.23
CA LYS A 174 19.78 10.37 -10.31
C LYS A 174 21.00 9.53 -10.66
N GLY A 175 21.37 9.53 -11.93
CA GLY A 175 22.54 8.81 -12.44
C GLY A 175 22.23 7.38 -12.87
N GLU A 176 23.26 6.70 -13.38
CA GLU A 176 23.15 5.30 -13.77
C GLU A 176 22.99 4.41 -12.53
N MET A 177 22.05 3.47 -12.61
CA MET A 177 21.81 2.48 -11.57
C MET A 177 22.49 1.17 -11.93
N GLN A 178 23.45 0.76 -11.10
CA GLN A 178 24.08 -0.55 -11.20
C GLN A 178 23.38 -1.53 -10.25
N LEU A 179 22.99 -2.70 -10.75
CA LEU A 179 22.50 -3.80 -9.92
C LEU A 179 23.70 -4.52 -9.29
N LEU A 180 23.84 -4.49 -7.96
CA LEU A 180 25.02 -5.03 -7.27
C LEU A 180 24.86 -6.51 -6.87
N SER A 181 23.64 -7.02 -6.83
CA SER A 181 23.38 -8.41 -6.46
C SER A 181 22.38 -9.03 -7.43
N SER A 182 22.85 -9.96 -8.24
CA SER A 182 21.96 -10.76 -9.08
C SER A 182 21.15 -11.69 -8.17
N PRO A 183 19.82 -11.85 -8.36
CA PRO A 183 19.02 -12.89 -7.72
C PRO A 183 19.41 -14.33 -8.14
N ALA A 184 20.61 -14.53 -8.66
CA ALA A 184 21.18 -15.80 -9.04
C ALA A 184 22.14 -16.20 -7.93
N ASP A 185 21.64 -16.95 -6.95
CA ASP A 185 22.26 -18.19 -6.48
C ASP A 185 21.34 -18.85 -5.44
N ALA A 186 20.65 -19.91 -5.89
CA ALA A 186 20.13 -21.01 -5.07
C ALA A 186 19.10 -20.75 -3.94
N GLN A 187 18.28 -19.70 -3.99
CA GLN A 187 17.17 -19.52 -3.04
C GLN A 187 15.81 -19.34 -3.72
N ASN A 188 14.80 -20.07 -3.27
CA ASN A 188 13.40 -19.98 -3.70
C ASN A 188 12.74 -18.68 -3.19
N LEU A 189 13.29 -17.52 -3.56
CA LEU A 189 12.77 -16.20 -3.22
C LEU A 189 11.63 -15.83 -4.18
N ARG A 190 10.59 -15.20 -3.66
CA ARG A 190 9.41 -14.81 -4.43
C ARG A 190 9.19 -13.30 -4.44
N ALA A 191 8.42 -12.82 -5.41
CA ALA A 191 7.95 -11.44 -5.41
C ALA A 191 7.03 -11.16 -4.21
N LEU A 192 7.01 -9.90 -3.76
CA LEU A 192 5.94 -9.36 -2.92
C LEU A 192 4.64 -9.37 -3.72
N SER A 193 3.65 -10.13 -3.26
CA SER A 193 2.31 -10.14 -3.83
C SER A 193 1.57 -8.86 -3.44
N LEU A 194 1.16 -8.09 -4.44
CA LEU A 194 0.28 -6.92 -4.26
C LEU A 194 -1.16 -7.23 -4.71
N GLU A 195 -1.51 -8.51 -4.85
CA GLU A 195 -2.81 -8.96 -5.37
C GLU A 195 -3.88 -9.14 -4.30
N GLU A 196 -3.50 -9.44 -3.05
CA GLU A 196 -4.45 -9.87 -2.03
C GLU A 196 -4.93 -8.72 -1.13
N PRO A 197 -6.22 -8.36 -1.21
CA PRO A 197 -6.91 -7.60 -0.18
C PRO A 197 -7.32 -8.56 0.95
N LEU A 198 -6.35 -9.10 1.68
CA LEU A 198 -6.65 -9.58 3.03
C LEU A 198 -6.87 -8.34 3.90
N LEU A 199 -7.98 -8.30 4.63
CA LEU A 199 -8.16 -7.30 5.67
C LEU A 199 -7.20 -7.62 6.82
N PRO A 200 -6.17 -6.78 7.04
CA PRO A 200 -5.20 -7.06 8.08
C PRO A 200 -5.85 -6.82 9.44
N ILE A 201 -5.51 -7.68 10.40
CA ILE A 201 -5.95 -7.50 11.79
C ILE A 201 -5.05 -6.44 12.43
N PHE A 202 -5.66 -5.30 12.76
CA PHE A 202 -5.04 -4.23 13.51
C PHE A 202 -5.68 -4.08 14.90
N PRO A 203 -4.93 -3.60 15.91
CA PRO A 203 -5.51 -3.21 17.19
C PRO A 203 -6.60 -2.18 16.94
N ASN A 204 -7.69 -2.29 17.69
CA ASN A 204 -8.82 -1.39 17.50
C ASN A 204 -8.43 0.03 17.95
N LYS A 205 -8.49 0.98 17.02
CA LYS A 205 -8.31 2.42 17.27
C LYS A 205 -9.47 3.15 16.59
N PRO A 206 -10.66 3.22 17.22
CA PRO A 206 -11.85 3.70 16.57
C PRO A 206 -11.77 5.21 16.28
N ILE A 207 -12.18 5.59 15.07
CA ILE A 207 -12.44 6.97 14.67
C ILE A 207 -13.83 7.04 14.05
N SER A 208 -14.56 8.12 14.35
CA SER A 208 -15.92 8.33 13.86
C SER A 208 -16.02 9.62 13.07
N LYS A 209 -16.85 9.62 12.02
CA LYS A 209 -17.16 10.80 11.21
C LYS A 209 -18.64 10.79 10.85
N THR A 210 -19.27 11.96 10.94
CA THR A 210 -20.62 12.16 10.41
C THR A 210 -20.50 12.61 8.96
N LEU A 211 -21.11 11.85 8.05
CA LEU A 211 -21.17 12.16 6.63
C LEU A 211 -22.55 12.75 6.35
N ALA A 212 -22.61 14.05 6.05
CA ALA A 212 -23.83 14.76 5.76
C ALA A 212 -23.88 15.20 4.29
N TRP A 213 -25.07 15.17 3.70
CA TRP A 213 -25.31 15.61 2.32
C TRP A 213 -26.73 16.13 2.15
N LYS A 214 -26.99 16.78 1.01
CA LYS A 214 -28.32 17.25 0.63
C LYS A 214 -28.84 16.48 -0.56
N PHE A 215 -30.14 16.21 -0.58
CA PHE A 215 -30.84 15.66 -1.72
C PHE A 215 -32.26 16.20 -1.74
N GLN A 216 -32.66 16.83 -2.85
CA GLN A 216 -33.99 17.44 -3.01
C GLN A 216 -34.39 18.35 -1.82
N GLU A 217 -33.52 19.31 -1.48
CA GLU A 217 -33.68 20.25 -0.35
C GLU A 217 -33.75 19.62 1.06
N LYS A 218 -33.61 18.29 1.18
CA LYS A 218 -33.56 17.60 2.47
C LYS A 218 -32.12 17.30 2.85
N GLU A 219 -31.82 17.44 4.14
CA GLU A 219 -30.52 17.07 4.71
C GLU A 219 -30.56 15.62 5.19
N PHE A 220 -29.51 14.87 4.85
CA PHE A 220 -29.29 13.49 5.26
C PHE A 220 -27.93 13.39 5.95
N ALA A 221 -27.82 12.45 6.88
CA ALA A 221 -26.55 12.15 7.50
C ALA A 221 -26.48 10.68 7.93
N ILE A 222 -25.27 10.11 7.88
CA ILE A 222 -24.92 8.84 8.50
C ILE A 222 -23.67 9.01 9.35
N SER A 223 -23.57 8.29 10.46
CA SER A 223 -22.37 8.24 11.29
C SER A 223 -21.63 6.95 10.99
N VAL A 224 -20.35 7.06 10.63
CA VAL A 224 -19.49 5.91 10.35
C VAL A 224 -18.41 5.81 11.42
N THR A 225 -18.06 4.59 11.83
CA THR A 225 -16.92 4.32 12.73
C THR A 225 -16.02 3.26 12.14
N TYR A 226 -14.71 3.57 12.05
CA TYR A 226 -13.69 2.69 11.49
C TYR A 226 -12.47 2.58 12.39
N ASN A 227 -11.65 1.56 12.14
CA ASN A 227 -10.33 1.47 12.76
C ASN A 227 -9.34 2.40 12.03
N GLN A 228 -8.83 3.42 12.72
CA GLN A 228 -7.86 4.37 12.18
C GLN A 228 -6.60 3.68 11.65
N ASN A 229 -6.16 2.58 12.28
CA ASN A 229 -4.99 1.83 11.83
C ASN A 229 -5.21 1.22 10.42
N LEU A 230 -6.45 0.83 10.09
CA LEU A 230 -6.81 0.35 8.76
C LEU A 230 -6.75 1.49 7.73
N ILE A 231 -7.31 2.66 8.07
CA ILE A 231 -7.30 3.83 7.18
C ILE A 231 -5.85 4.29 6.89
N GLU A 232 -5.01 4.38 7.93
CA GLU A 232 -3.58 4.72 7.78
C GLU A 232 -2.82 3.68 6.94
N TYR A 233 -3.24 2.41 6.98
CA TYR A 233 -2.67 1.36 6.15
C TYR A 233 -3.07 1.51 4.69
N LEU A 234 -4.37 1.65 4.40
CA LEU A 234 -4.90 1.82 3.05
C LEU A 234 -4.28 3.06 2.38
N ALA A 235 -4.13 4.14 3.14
CA ALA A 235 -3.48 5.36 2.67
C ALA A 235 -1.99 5.18 2.28
N GLY A 236 -1.32 4.20 2.89
CA GLY A 236 0.07 3.86 2.62
C GLY A 236 0.26 2.64 1.71
N TYR A 237 -0.81 2.14 1.07
CA TYR A 237 -0.74 1.04 0.12
C TYR A 237 -0.18 1.55 -1.23
N PRO A 238 0.61 0.75 -1.99
CA PRO A 238 1.13 1.20 -3.27
C PRO A 238 -0.02 1.43 -4.25
N GLN A 239 0.02 2.53 -5.00
CA GLN A 239 -1.05 2.87 -5.91
C GLN A 239 -1.10 1.91 -7.10
N MET A 240 -2.27 1.33 -7.33
CA MET A 240 -2.55 0.44 -8.45
C MET A 240 -3.20 1.19 -9.62
N GLU A 241 -3.40 0.50 -10.74
CA GLU A 241 -4.27 1.01 -11.80
C GLU A 241 -5.69 1.24 -11.28
N VAL A 242 -6.38 2.28 -11.77
CA VAL A 242 -7.73 2.63 -11.32
C VAL A 242 -8.68 1.43 -11.37
N GLY A 243 -8.68 0.66 -12.47
CA GLY A 243 -9.56 -0.50 -12.63
C GLY A 243 -9.36 -1.62 -11.60
N TRP A 244 -8.20 -1.67 -10.94
CA TRP A 244 -7.96 -2.59 -9.83
C TRP A 244 -8.83 -2.22 -8.62
N TYR A 245 -8.93 -0.94 -8.26
CA TYR A 245 -9.72 -0.46 -7.12
C TYR A 245 -11.19 -0.84 -7.26
N PHE A 246 -11.77 -0.62 -8.44
CA PHE A 246 -13.17 -0.92 -8.74
C PHE A 246 -13.58 -2.38 -8.51
N ASN A 247 -12.61 -3.31 -8.50
CA ASN A 247 -12.85 -4.75 -8.32
C ASN A 247 -12.27 -5.28 -7.00
N GLN A 248 -11.90 -4.40 -6.06
CA GLN A 248 -11.52 -4.82 -4.73
C GLN A 248 -12.75 -5.19 -3.89
N PRO A 249 -12.64 -6.20 -3.01
CA PRO A 249 -13.71 -6.52 -2.09
C PRO A 249 -13.86 -5.41 -1.05
N LEU A 250 -15.08 -5.23 -0.56
CA LEU A 250 -15.41 -4.26 0.47
C LEU A 250 -15.33 -4.89 1.86
N THR A 251 -14.99 -4.09 2.85
CA THR A 251 -15.00 -4.55 4.25
C THR A 251 -16.43 -4.81 4.74
N SER A 252 -16.60 -5.78 5.64
CA SER A 252 -17.84 -5.93 6.41
C SER A 252 -18.17 -4.69 7.25
N ALA A 253 -17.16 -3.92 7.65
CA ALA A 253 -17.35 -2.61 8.25
C ALA A 253 -18.03 -1.62 7.28
N PHE A 254 -17.61 -1.56 6.01
CA PHE A 254 -18.25 -0.74 4.99
C PHE A 254 -19.70 -1.14 4.73
N LYS A 255 -19.97 -2.45 4.73
CA LYS A 255 -21.34 -2.95 4.66
C LYS A 255 -22.21 -2.43 5.80
N ALA A 256 -21.79 -2.65 7.05
CA ALA A 256 -22.57 -2.30 8.22
C ALA A 256 -22.68 -0.78 8.46
N GLN A 257 -21.60 -0.03 8.21
CA GLN A 257 -21.51 1.39 8.53
C GLN A 257 -22.02 2.31 7.42
N VAL A 258 -22.05 1.84 6.16
CA VAL A 258 -22.39 2.69 4.99
C VAL A 258 -23.54 2.11 4.19
N ILE A 259 -23.39 0.87 3.70
CA ILE A 259 -24.34 0.27 2.76
C ILE A 259 -25.71 0.08 3.42
N GLU A 260 -25.77 -0.57 4.58
CA GLU A 260 -27.02 -0.84 5.28
C GLU A 260 -27.77 0.45 5.69
N PRO A 261 -27.10 1.48 6.25
CA PRO A 261 -27.72 2.79 6.48
C PRO A 261 -28.27 3.45 5.21
N LEU A 262 -27.52 3.44 4.09
CA LEU A 262 -27.99 4.01 2.83
C LEU A 262 -29.18 3.22 2.25
N GLN A 263 -29.16 1.88 2.31
CA GLN A 263 -30.30 1.04 1.94
C GLN A 263 -31.55 1.35 2.77
N LYS A 264 -31.38 1.63 4.07
CA LYS A 264 -32.48 2.05 4.94
C LYS A 264 -33.04 3.41 4.51
N LEU A 265 -32.18 4.40 4.27
CA LEU A 265 -32.59 5.74 3.85
C LEU A 265 -33.31 5.73 2.50
N ILE A 266 -32.77 5.00 1.51
CA ILE A 266 -33.38 4.85 0.18
C ILE A 266 -34.79 4.23 0.28
N ARG A 267 -34.95 3.17 1.08
CA ARG A 267 -36.27 2.57 1.33
C ARG A 267 -37.23 3.54 2.02
N GLN A 268 -36.78 4.28 3.03
CA GLN A 268 -37.61 5.26 3.74
C GLN A 268 -38.05 6.42 2.85
N GLN A 269 -37.23 6.82 1.89
CA GLN A 269 -37.55 7.85 0.91
C GLN A 269 -38.29 7.30 -0.33
N ASN A 270 -38.53 5.99 -0.41
CA ASN A 270 -39.12 5.30 -1.57
C ASN A 270 -38.40 5.61 -2.90
N LEU A 271 -37.07 5.72 -2.87
CA LEU A 271 -36.27 6.02 -4.05
C LEU A 271 -35.99 4.74 -4.85
N ILE A 272 -36.19 4.80 -6.17
CA ILE A 272 -35.94 3.69 -7.11
C ILE A 272 -35.30 4.23 -8.39
N GLY A 273 -34.67 3.34 -9.18
CA GLY A 273 -34.12 3.69 -10.50
C GLY A 273 -33.18 4.88 -10.45
N THR A 274 -33.40 5.85 -11.32
CA THR A 274 -32.63 7.08 -11.47
C THR A 274 -32.57 7.88 -10.18
N ALA A 275 -33.70 8.05 -9.48
CA ALA A 275 -33.73 8.81 -8.23
C ALA A 275 -32.89 8.18 -7.11
N ALA A 276 -32.80 6.85 -7.08
CA ALA A 276 -31.94 6.14 -6.13
C ALA A 276 -30.45 6.30 -6.49
N VAL A 277 -30.10 6.27 -7.78
CA VAL A 277 -28.73 6.52 -8.24
C VAL A 277 -28.32 7.97 -7.99
N ASP A 278 -29.18 8.94 -8.28
CA ASP A 278 -28.94 10.36 -7.99
C ASP A 278 -28.70 10.60 -6.49
N PHE A 279 -29.46 9.93 -5.62
CA PHE A 279 -29.25 10.01 -4.18
C PHE A 279 -27.85 9.56 -3.75
N LEU A 280 -27.36 8.46 -4.32
CA LEU A 280 -26.00 7.98 -4.09
C LEU A 280 -24.94 8.88 -4.74
N LEU A 281 -25.22 9.44 -5.91
CA LEU A 281 -24.37 10.42 -6.58
C LEU A 281 -24.19 11.68 -5.70
N GLN A 282 -25.26 12.22 -5.13
CA GLN A 282 -25.17 13.37 -4.23
C GLN A 282 -24.41 13.04 -2.93
N PHE A 283 -24.55 11.83 -2.40
CA PHE A 283 -23.69 11.35 -1.30
C PHE A 283 -22.21 11.32 -1.69
N CYS A 284 -21.89 10.96 -2.95
CA CYS A 284 -20.53 10.96 -3.47
C CYS A 284 -19.96 12.38 -3.64
N LEU A 285 -20.80 13.32 -4.09
CA LEU A 285 -20.46 14.73 -4.33
C LEU A 285 -20.32 15.60 -3.08
N ALA A 286 -20.82 15.14 -1.93
CA ALA A 286 -20.92 15.96 -0.72
C ALA A 286 -19.57 16.38 -0.10
N ARG A 287 -18.49 15.65 -0.40
CA ARG A 287 -17.13 16.02 0.03
C ARG A 287 -16.56 17.09 -0.92
N PRO A 288 -15.71 18.02 -0.46
CA PRO A 288 -15.03 18.96 -1.33
C PRO A 288 -14.20 18.29 -2.43
N TYR A 289 -14.13 18.93 -3.60
CA TYR A 289 -13.31 18.47 -4.73
C TYR A 289 -11.96 19.17 -4.75
N LEU A 290 -10.87 18.41 -4.86
CA LEU A 290 -9.53 18.94 -5.09
C LEU A 290 -8.71 17.90 -5.85
N GLU A 291 -8.26 18.26 -7.06
CA GLU A 291 -7.34 17.41 -7.84
C GLU A 291 -6.09 17.06 -7.03
N ASP A 292 -5.66 15.81 -7.11
CA ASP A 292 -4.55 15.29 -6.33
C ASP A 292 -3.22 16.01 -6.54
N GLY A 293 -2.92 16.44 -7.78
CA GLY A 293 -1.73 17.26 -8.06
C GLY A 293 -1.68 18.58 -7.26
N LYS A 294 -2.81 19.03 -6.70
CA LYS A 294 -2.92 20.21 -5.82
C LYS A 294 -2.95 19.85 -4.33
N GLN A 295 -3.07 18.56 -4.00
CA GLN A 295 -3.01 18.07 -2.63
C GLN A 295 -1.55 17.87 -2.19
N ALA A 296 -1.26 18.06 -0.89
CA ALA A 296 0.08 17.83 -0.34
C ALA A 296 0.56 16.37 -0.51
N ARG A 297 -0.38 15.45 -0.69
CA ARG A 297 -0.14 14.01 -0.89
C ARG A 297 0.29 13.67 -2.32
N GLY A 298 -0.01 14.53 -3.29
CA GLY A 298 0.06 14.24 -4.73
C GLY A 298 -0.94 13.17 -5.16
N GLU A 299 -0.82 12.74 -6.43
CA GLU A 299 -1.62 11.67 -7.06
C GLU A 299 -1.78 10.44 -6.15
N HIS A 300 -3.04 10.05 -5.89
CA HIS A 300 -3.46 8.97 -5.00
C HIS A 300 -4.94 8.57 -5.23
N CYS A 301 -5.19 7.34 -5.67
CA CYS A 301 -6.54 6.78 -5.66
C CYS A 301 -6.87 6.17 -4.29
N SER A 302 -7.89 6.72 -3.63
CA SER A 302 -8.36 6.28 -2.31
C SER A 302 -9.23 5.03 -2.37
N PHE A 303 -9.07 4.17 -1.36
CA PHE A 303 -10.04 3.11 -1.10
C PHE A 303 -11.38 3.71 -0.66
N VAL A 304 -12.49 2.98 -0.76
CA VAL A 304 -13.79 3.52 -0.33
C VAL A 304 -13.81 3.84 1.15
N GLU A 305 -13.16 3.03 2.00
CA GLU A 305 -13.03 3.30 3.43
C GLU A 305 -12.25 4.59 3.70
N GLU A 306 -11.17 4.81 2.95
CA GLU A 306 -10.31 5.99 3.04
C GLU A 306 -11.06 7.26 2.62
N SER A 307 -11.74 7.20 1.48
CA SER A 307 -12.51 8.30 0.88
C SER A 307 -13.57 8.89 1.82
N LEU A 308 -14.09 8.10 2.77
CA LEU A 308 -15.03 8.60 3.78
C LEU A 308 -14.36 9.59 4.74
N PHE A 309 -13.08 9.38 5.06
CA PHE A 309 -12.32 10.16 6.03
C PHE A 309 -11.51 11.29 5.41
N ASP A 310 -11.20 11.21 4.11
CA ASP A 310 -10.48 12.27 3.41
C ASP A 310 -11.15 13.64 3.49
N ALA A 311 -10.31 14.68 3.47
CA ALA A 311 -10.75 16.08 3.48
C ALA A 311 -11.22 16.53 2.09
N TYR A 312 -10.65 15.95 1.04
CA TYR A 312 -10.95 16.19 -0.36
C TYR A 312 -11.02 14.85 -1.09
N THR A 313 -11.78 14.79 -2.17
CA THR A 313 -11.87 13.62 -3.06
C THR A 313 -11.94 14.11 -4.48
N ASP A 314 -11.38 13.36 -5.43
CA ASP A 314 -11.38 13.72 -6.84
C ASP A 314 -12.20 12.74 -7.70
N CYS A 315 -11.89 12.63 -8.99
CA CYS A 315 -12.76 11.93 -9.95
C CYS A 315 -12.76 10.41 -9.75
N GLU A 316 -11.59 9.79 -9.52
CA GLU A 316 -11.44 8.36 -9.32
C GLU A 316 -12.04 7.91 -7.99
N ASP A 317 -11.80 8.65 -6.90
CA ASP A 317 -12.27 8.33 -5.56
C ASP A 317 -13.79 8.24 -5.54
N ARG A 318 -14.42 9.27 -6.09
CA ARG A 318 -15.88 9.38 -6.12
C ARG A 318 -16.50 8.40 -7.09
N SER A 319 -15.82 8.10 -8.21
CA SER A 319 -16.28 7.10 -9.17
C SER A 319 -16.22 5.69 -8.59
N TYR A 320 -15.14 5.36 -7.88
CA TYR A 320 -15.03 4.09 -7.20
C TYR A 320 -16.09 3.97 -6.09
N LEU A 321 -16.24 5.00 -5.25
CA LEU A 321 -17.28 5.03 -4.21
C LEU A 321 -18.68 4.88 -4.80
N LEU A 322 -19.01 5.62 -5.87
CA LEU A 322 -20.32 5.53 -6.52
C LEU A 322 -20.57 4.15 -7.11
N ALA A 323 -19.59 3.55 -7.79
CA ALA A 323 -19.69 2.19 -8.30
C ALA A 323 -19.95 1.18 -7.17
N ALA A 324 -19.16 1.25 -6.09
CA ALA A 324 -19.32 0.39 -4.94
C ALA A 324 -20.73 0.50 -4.34
N LEU A 325 -21.24 1.72 -4.19
CA LEU A 325 -22.57 1.98 -3.64
C LEU A 325 -23.69 1.53 -4.58
N VAL A 326 -23.64 1.84 -5.88
CA VAL A 326 -24.66 1.40 -6.84
C VAL A 326 -24.75 -0.12 -6.86
N ARG A 327 -23.61 -0.83 -6.86
CA ARG A 327 -23.58 -2.29 -6.83
C ARG A 327 -24.15 -2.86 -5.54
N SER A 328 -23.73 -2.33 -4.40
CA SER A 328 -24.03 -2.95 -3.10
C SER A 328 -25.33 -2.47 -2.45
N VAL A 329 -25.77 -1.24 -2.74
CA VAL A 329 -27.02 -0.67 -2.22
C VAL A 329 -28.19 -1.01 -3.14
N LEU A 330 -28.02 -0.91 -4.46
CA LEU A 330 -29.11 -1.05 -5.45
C LEU A 330 -29.08 -2.37 -6.22
N GLY A 331 -27.93 -3.06 -6.27
CA GLY A 331 -27.76 -4.28 -7.07
C GLY A 331 -27.67 -4.03 -8.58
N TYR A 332 -27.60 -2.78 -9.02
CA TYR A 332 -27.55 -2.47 -10.46
C TYR A 332 -26.17 -2.77 -11.04
N GLU A 333 -26.11 -3.08 -12.34
CA GLU A 333 -24.82 -3.19 -13.03
C GLU A 333 -24.22 -1.80 -13.24
N VAL A 334 -22.91 -1.69 -13.07
CA VAL A 334 -22.15 -0.46 -13.28
C VAL A 334 -20.88 -0.80 -14.05
N ILE A 335 -20.40 0.12 -14.87
CA ILE A 335 -19.10 0.06 -15.52
C ILE A 335 -18.33 1.35 -15.23
N GLY A 336 -17.01 1.26 -15.13
CA GLY A 336 -16.14 2.42 -15.07
C GLY A 336 -15.78 2.89 -16.48
N LEU A 337 -15.63 4.19 -16.66
CA LEU A 337 -15.25 4.80 -17.94
C LEU A 337 -14.00 5.65 -17.70
N GLN A 338 -12.92 5.32 -18.40
CA GLN A 338 -11.68 6.08 -18.33
C GLN A 338 -11.57 7.01 -19.54
N PHE A 339 -11.47 8.29 -19.27
CA PHE A 339 -11.18 9.34 -20.25
C PHE A 339 -9.77 9.90 -19.97
N PRO A 340 -9.19 10.70 -20.89
CA PRO A 340 -7.94 11.39 -20.60
C PRO A 340 -8.09 12.27 -19.34
N ASN A 341 -7.37 11.93 -18.27
CA ASN A 341 -7.38 12.63 -16.97
C ASN A 341 -8.78 12.75 -16.33
N HIS A 342 -9.69 11.82 -16.61
CA HIS A 342 -11.01 11.81 -15.95
C HIS A 342 -11.57 10.41 -15.86
N VAL A 343 -12.18 10.08 -14.72
CA VAL A 343 -12.81 8.79 -14.46
C VAL A 343 -14.25 9.06 -14.03
N VAL A 344 -15.18 8.33 -14.64
CA VAL A 344 -16.60 8.36 -14.29
C VAL A 344 -17.16 6.94 -14.30
N VAL A 345 -18.44 6.79 -13.94
CA VAL A 345 -19.15 5.51 -14.04
C VAL A 345 -20.35 5.62 -14.97
N ALA A 346 -20.85 4.49 -15.45
CA ALA A 346 -22.15 4.41 -16.11
C ALA A 346 -22.96 3.25 -15.54
N VAL A 347 -24.23 3.50 -15.28
CA VAL A 347 -25.14 2.58 -14.58
C VAL A 347 -26.17 2.03 -15.54
N ARG A 348 -26.42 0.72 -15.45
CA ARG A 348 -27.52 0.08 -16.15
C ARG A 348 -28.79 0.29 -15.34
N LEU A 349 -29.54 1.31 -15.70
CA LEU A 349 -30.83 1.61 -15.07
C LEU A 349 -31.91 0.61 -15.51
N PRO A 350 -32.87 0.29 -14.63
CA PRO A 350 -34.00 -0.57 -14.98
C PRO A 350 -34.99 0.11 -15.94
N GLU A 351 -35.09 1.43 -15.88
CA GLU A 351 -35.87 2.24 -16.82
C GLU A 351 -35.08 2.66 -18.07
N LYS A 352 -35.82 2.95 -19.14
CA LYS A 352 -35.24 3.55 -20.34
C LYS A 352 -35.08 5.06 -20.13
N ILE A 353 -33.84 5.54 -20.15
CA ILE A 353 -33.55 6.96 -20.15
C ILE A 353 -33.48 7.46 -21.59
N GLU A 354 -34.19 8.55 -21.90
CA GLU A 354 -34.21 9.12 -23.25
C GLU A 354 -33.03 10.10 -23.47
N THR A 355 -32.69 10.91 -22.47
CA THR A 355 -31.67 11.96 -22.54
C THR A 355 -30.34 11.56 -21.89
N GLY A 356 -29.33 12.41 -21.98
CA GLY A 356 -28.03 12.20 -21.36
C GLY A 356 -27.09 11.27 -22.14
N LYS A 357 -25.83 11.23 -21.71
CA LYS A 357 -24.79 10.41 -22.34
C LYS A 357 -24.98 8.94 -22.00
N LYS A 358 -24.92 8.09 -23.03
CA LYS A 358 -25.09 6.64 -22.91
C LYS A 358 -23.89 5.92 -23.49
N ILE A 359 -23.58 4.76 -22.93
CA ILE A 359 -22.54 3.84 -23.40
C ILE A 359 -23.18 2.49 -23.64
N ILE A 360 -22.86 1.88 -24.79
CA ILE A 360 -23.23 0.49 -25.08
C ILE A 360 -22.01 -0.38 -24.79
N PHE A 361 -22.17 -1.35 -23.91
CA PHE A 361 -21.11 -2.30 -23.54
C PHE A 361 -21.72 -3.69 -23.38
N GLU A 362 -21.09 -4.71 -23.99
CA GLU A 362 -21.58 -6.11 -23.99
C GLU A 362 -23.10 -6.22 -24.34
N GLY A 363 -23.58 -5.41 -25.29
CA GLY A 363 -24.98 -5.40 -25.73
C GLY A 363 -25.98 -4.75 -24.76
N LYS A 364 -25.52 -4.19 -23.65
CA LYS A 364 -26.35 -3.48 -22.66
C LYS A 364 -26.10 -1.97 -22.74
N THR A 365 -27.14 -1.18 -22.48
CA THR A 365 -27.05 0.29 -22.42
C THR A 365 -26.85 0.74 -20.98
N TYR A 366 -25.85 1.59 -20.76
CA TYR A 366 -25.52 2.21 -19.49
C TYR A 366 -25.63 3.73 -19.63
N THR A 367 -26.17 4.40 -18.61
CA THR A 367 -26.28 5.86 -18.55
C THR A 367 -25.15 6.41 -17.68
N VAL A 368 -24.41 7.39 -18.20
CA VAL A 368 -23.26 7.98 -17.49
C VAL A 368 -23.72 8.68 -16.22
N CYS A 369 -22.93 8.58 -15.15
CA CYS A 369 -23.09 9.31 -13.90
C CYS A 369 -21.72 9.87 -13.53
N ASP A 370 -21.54 11.19 -13.67
CA ASP A 370 -20.25 11.85 -13.39
C ASP A 370 -20.22 12.43 -11.98
N PRO A 371 -19.48 11.82 -11.03
CA PRO A 371 -19.40 12.30 -9.67
C PRO A 371 -18.39 13.45 -9.48
N SER A 372 -17.92 14.07 -10.56
CA SER A 372 -17.17 15.32 -10.55
C SER A 372 -18.02 16.51 -10.99
N TYR A 373 -19.19 16.27 -11.60
CA TYR A 373 -20.11 17.34 -11.97
C TYR A 373 -20.93 17.80 -10.75
N LEU A 374 -20.50 18.90 -10.13
CA LEU A 374 -21.27 19.52 -9.04
C LEU A 374 -22.68 19.92 -9.51
N GLY A 375 -23.70 19.36 -8.86
CA GLY A 375 -25.11 19.56 -9.23
C GLY A 375 -25.59 18.73 -10.43
N GLY A 376 -24.73 17.88 -11.00
CA GLY A 376 -25.10 16.96 -12.06
C GLY A 376 -26.01 15.84 -11.54
N THR A 377 -26.80 15.29 -12.46
CA THR A 377 -27.69 14.15 -12.26
C THR A 377 -27.32 13.01 -13.22
N VAL A 378 -27.96 11.87 -13.09
CA VAL A 378 -27.75 10.75 -14.02
C VAL A 378 -27.98 11.19 -15.48
N GLY A 379 -27.00 10.91 -16.33
CA GLY A 379 -26.96 11.29 -17.74
C GLY A 379 -26.02 12.47 -18.01
N ASP A 380 -25.68 13.24 -16.97
CA ASP A 380 -24.76 14.36 -17.07
C ASP A 380 -23.30 13.89 -17.00
N ILE A 381 -22.45 14.61 -17.73
CA ILE A 381 -21.00 14.50 -17.70
C ILE A 381 -20.40 15.88 -17.94
N ILE A 382 -19.28 16.19 -17.31
CA ILE A 382 -18.61 17.48 -17.52
C ILE A 382 -18.07 17.61 -18.95
N GLU A 383 -17.98 18.84 -19.45
CA GLU A 383 -17.19 19.12 -20.65
C GLU A 383 -15.69 18.88 -20.38
N PRO A 384 -14.91 18.42 -21.39
CA PRO A 384 -15.27 18.20 -22.80
C PRO A 384 -15.85 16.80 -23.10
N PHE A 385 -16.17 16.00 -22.09
CA PHE A 385 -16.44 14.58 -22.27
C PHE A 385 -17.86 14.26 -22.80
N ILE A 386 -18.72 15.26 -22.97
CA ILE A 386 -20.07 15.11 -23.54
C ILE A 386 -20.01 14.42 -24.90
N ALA A 387 -19.14 14.88 -25.81
CA ALA A 387 -18.98 14.33 -27.16
C ALA A 387 -17.88 13.25 -27.26
N ALA A 388 -17.01 13.12 -26.26
CA ALA A 388 -15.87 12.20 -26.31
C ALA A 388 -16.27 10.74 -26.07
N SER A 389 -15.58 9.78 -26.69
CA SER A 389 -15.65 8.37 -26.28
C SER A 389 -14.60 8.09 -25.19
N PRO A 390 -14.88 7.19 -24.23
CA PRO A 390 -13.87 6.78 -23.25
C PRO A 390 -12.71 6.05 -23.95
N GLN A 391 -11.50 6.19 -23.42
CA GLN A 391 -10.31 5.46 -23.88
C GLN A 391 -10.40 3.97 -23.53
N SER A 392 -11.01 3.65 -22.39
CA SER A 392 -11.24 2.27 -21.96
C SER A 392 -12.51 2.18 -21.11
N ILE A 393 -13.08 0.98 -21.08
CA ILE A 393 -14.21 0.62 -20.22
C ILE A 393 -13.69 -0.38 -19.19
N ILE A 394 -13.93 -0.07 -17.92
CA ILE A 394 -13.58 -0.91 -16.78
C ILE A 394 -14.82 -1.75 -16.46
N LYS A 395 -14.70 -3.07 -16.63
CA LYS A 395 -15.72 -4.00 -16.15
C LYS A 395 -15.67 -4.08 -14.63
N ILE A 396 -16.83 -4.00 -14.01
CA ILE A 396 -16.99 -4.04 -12.55
C ILE A 396 -17.83 -5.26 -12.22
N ASP A 397 -17.21 -6.21 -11.53
CA ASP A 397 -17.84 -7.47 -11.19
C ASP A 397 -18.84 -7.32 -10.02
N GLU A 398 -19.36 -8.44 -9.53
CA GLU A 398 -20.10 -8.44 -8.26
C GLU A 398 -19.17 -8.13 -7.10
N ILE A 399 -19.63 -7.23 -6.22
CA ILE A 399 -18.90 -6.85 -5.03
C ILE A 399 -18.85 -8.04 -4.07
N LYS A 400 -17.62 -8.42 -3.70
CA LYS A 400 -17.36 -9.38 -2.64
C LYS A 400 -17.16 -8.64 -1.32
N PHE A 401 -17.61 -9.24 -0.23
CA PHE A 401 -17.31 -8.75 1.11
C PHE A 401 -16.26 -9.64 1.76
N VAL A 402 -15.34 -9.02 2.49
CA VAL A 402 -14.30 -9.70 3.25
C VAL A 402 -14.37 -9.31 4.72
N ASP A 403 -14.12 -10.30 5.58
CA ASP A 403 -14.03 -10.18 7.04
C ASP A 403 -12.58 -10.08 7.51
#